data_AF-Z9JML3-F1
#
_entry.id   AF-Z9JML3-F1
#
_cell.length_a   1.000
_cell.length_b   1.000
_cell.length_c   1.000
_cell.angle_alpha   90.00
_cell.angle_beta   90.00
_cell.angle_gamma   90.00
#
_symmetry.space_group_name_H-M   'P 1'
#
loop_
_entity.id
_entity.type
_entity.pdbx_description
1 polymer ?
#
loop_
_entity_poly.entity_id
_entity_poly.type
_entity_poly.pdbx_seq_one_letter_code
_entity_poly.pdbx_strand_id
1 'polypeptide(L)'
;MTIGPHDDALRAHWTLEGTIPLSGVPAGASWHRARSAASGESVVLLLVQGPAALEVADAARRAFLVEDPRLIPVREVRVFGDPREDPRAAAPGAPAPVTAVEYPVPPAPPLAAMYADGPLRAETARSVIGETAAGLDTARRRGIRHQHLDSNRVFVDPAAGTVHVLGAGVEAAAALETAAEQDTGFRDTAALVALLYKALTGSRPVRGQDGLVPRASRISPRTVPDDLDVLCDLVLNESGEAMPVTVRDLVTELSPWQSIPVTLEAFDADDAAAAAAGTSADPAAVP
;
A
#
# COMPACT_ATOMS: atom_id res chain seq x y z
N MET A 1 -1.27 -28.40 -0.08
CA MET A 1 -1.30 -27.33 0.94
C MET A 1 -2.56 -27.53 1.74
N THR A 2 -2.44 -27.90 3.01
CA THR A 2 -3.57 -28.29 3.87
C THR A 2 -3.92 -27.11 4.75
N ILE A 3 -5.05 -26.45 4.51
CA ILE A 3 -5.55 -25.33 5.32
C ILE A 3 -6.37 -25.93 6.45
N GLY A 4 -5.68 -26.75 7.24
CA GLY A 4 -6.18 -27.32 8.48
C GLY A 4 -7.59 -27.94 8.37
N PRO A 5 -8.34 -27.93 9.48
CA PRO A 5 -9.61 -28.64 9.63
C PRO A 5 -10.81 -28.02 8.91
N HIS A 6 -10.66 -26.80 8.35
CA HIS A 6 -11.73 -26.10 7.62
C HIS A 6 -11.57 -26.18 6.10
N ASP A 7 -10.64 -27.03 5.62
CA ASP A 7 -10.28 -27.15 4.21
C ASP A 7 -11.48 -27.42 3.28
N ASP A 8 -12.35 -28.36 3.65
CA ASP A 8 -13.51 -28.72 2.82
C ASP A 8 -14.53 -27.59 2.73
N ALA A 9 -14.78 -26.90 3.85
CA ALA A 9 -15.68 -25.76 3.91
C ALA A 9 -15.12 -24.59 3.08
N LEU A 10 -13.81 -24.33 3.16
CA LEU A 10 -13.15 -23.33 2.34
C LEU A 10 -13.25 -23.67 0.84
N ARG A 11 -13.01 -24.93 0.46
CA ARG A 11 -13.09 -25.43 -0.93
C ARG A 11 -14.49 -25.36 -1.53
N ALA A 12 -15.53 -25.40 -0.71
CA ALA A 12 -16.91 -25.20 -1.17
C ALA A 12 -17.16 -23.78 -1.69
N HIS A 13 -16.36 -22.80 -1.26
CA HIS A 13 -16.50 -21.40 -1.65
C HIS A 13 -15.39 -20.90 -2.57
N TRP A 14 -14.15 -21.39 -2.40
CA TRP A 14 -13.01 -20.95 -3.19
C TRP A 14 -12.05 -22.07 -3.53
N THR A 15 -11.53 -22.05 -4.76
CA THR A 15 -10.38 -22.86 -5.15
C THR A 15 -9.12 -22.01 -5.08
N LEU A 16 -8.19 -22.33 -4.18
CA LEU A 16 -6.93 -21.59 -4.09
C LEU A 16 -5.99 -21.96 -5.23
N GLU A 17 -5.47 -20.96 -5.91
CA GLU A 17 -4.57 -21.09 -7.07
C GLU A 17 -3.11 -20.82 -6.69
N GLY A 18 -2.86 -20.09 -5.60
CA GLY A 18 -1.52 -19.93 -5.02
C GLY A 18 -1.42 -18.76 -4.05
N THR A 19 -0.32 -18.72 -3.27
CA THR A 19 -0.06 -17.64 -2.32
C THR A 19 0.45 -16.37 -3.02
N ILE A 20 0.07 -15.21 -2.51
CA ILE A 20 0.61 -13.90 -2.88
C ILE A 20 1.67 -13.53 -1.82
N PRO A 21 2.96 -13.45 -2.18
CA PRO A 21 4.03 -13.21 -1.22
C PRO A 21 4.12 -11.71 -0.88
N LEU A 22 3.23 -11.23 -0.01
CA LEU A 22 3.32 -9.87 0.54
C LEU A 22 4.28 -9.82 1.73
N SER A 23 5.01 -8.71 1.87
CA SER A 23 5.83 -8.46 3.06
C SER A 23 4.99 -7.99 4.23
N GLY A 24 5.48 -8.24 5.45
CA GLY A 24 4.90 -7.72 6.69
C GLY A 24 3.53 -8.28 7.03
N VAL A 25 3.12 -9.42 6.45
CA VAL A 25 1.84 -10.04 6.76
C VAL A 25 1.85 -10.58 8.19
N PRO A 26 0.86 -10.24 9.04
CA PRO A 26 0.79 -10.73 10.43
C PRO A 26 0.80 -12.26 10.53
N ALA A 27 1.29 -12.77 11.66
CA ALA A 27 1.30 -14.20 11.93
C ALA A 27 -0.14 -14.76 11.89
N GLY A 28 -0.32 -15.88 11.19
CA GLY A 28 -1.64 -16.50 10.99
C GLY A 28 -2.48 -15.88 9.87
N ALA A 29 -2.01 -14.79 9.23
CA ALA A 29 -2.61 -14.23 8.03
C ALA A 29 -1.85 -14.65 6.76
N SER A 30 -2.55 -14.80 5.65
CA SER A 30 -1.95 -15.09 4.35
C SER A 30 -2.82 -14.63 3.20
N TRP A 31 -2.19 -14.09 2.16
CA TRP A 31 -2.85 -13.65 0.94
C TRP A 31 -2.76 -14.71 -0.15
N HIS A 32 -3.84 -14.91 -0.90
CA HIS A 32 -3.94 -15.94 -1.94
C HIS A 32 -4.63 -15.41 -3.20
N ARG A 33 -4.19 -15.90 -4.36
CA ARG A 33 -5.01 -15.93 -5.56
C ARG A 33 -5.95 -17.12 -5.47
N ALA A 34 -7.20 -16.91 -5.82
CA ALA A 34 -8.21 -17.94 -5.79
C ALA A 34 -9.24 -17.74 -6.90
N ARG A 35 -10.08 -18.76 -7.08
CA ARG A 35 -11.28 -18.71 -7.91
C ARG A 35 -12.50 -18.83 -7.03
N SER A 36 -13.44 -17.90 -7.15
CA SER A 36 -14.74 -18.00 -6.48
C SER A 36 -15.55 -19.14 -7.07
N ALA A 37 -16.07 -20.03 -6.23
CA ALA A 37 -16.93 -21.13 -6.66
C ALA A 37 -18.31 -20.62 -7.12
N ALA A 38 -18.77 -19.49 -6.56
CA ALA A 38 -20.08 -18.92 -6.88
C ALA A 38 -20.10 -18.22 -8.24
N SER A 39 -19.07 -17.43 -8.56
CA SER A 39 -19.01 -16.66 -9.82
C SER A 39 -18.10 -17.28 -10.88
N GLY A 40 -17.16 -18.16 -10.50
CA GLY A 40 -16.10 -18.65 -11.37
C GLY A 40 -14.98 -17.64 -11.64
N GLU A 41 -15.08 -16.42 -11.09
CA GLU A 41 -14.09 -15.35 -11.29
C GLU A 41 -12.82 -15.57 -10.47
N SER A 42 -11.70 -15.03 -10.97
CA SER A 42 -10.48 -14.89 -10.19
C SER A 42 -10.64 -13.79 -9.14
N VAL A 43 -10.17 -14.06 -7.93
CA VAL A 43 -10.29 -13.19 -6.75
C VAL A 43 -8.99 -13.20 -5.94
N VAL A 44 -8.86 -12.21 -5.04
CA VAL A 44 -7.81 -12.18 -4.03
C VAL A 44 -8.44 -12.47 -2.67
N LEU A 45 -7.82 -13.38 -1.90
CA LEU A 45 -8.29 -13.77 -0.57
C LEU A 45 -7.25 -13.42 0.49
N LEU A 46 -7.70 -12.80 1.56
CA LEU A 46 -6.99 -12.78 2.84
C LEU A 46 -7.60 -13.88 3.73
N LEU A 47 -6.78 -14.88 4.09
CA LEU A 47 -7.13 -15.91 5.06
C LEU A 47 -6.43 -15.63 6.38
N VAL A 48 -7.19 -15.52 7.46
CA VAL A 48 -6.67 -15.31 8.82
C VAL A 48 -7.13 -16.44 9.72
N GLN A 49 -6.18 -17.17 10.29
CA GLN A 49 -6.41 -18.30 11.17
C GLN A 49 -6.07 -17.94 12.62
N GLY A 50 -6.85 -18.46 13.56
CA GLY A 50 -6.54 -18.33 14.98
C GLY A 50 -7.26 -17.16 15.66
N PRO A 51 -6.71 -16.65 16.78
CA PRO A 51 -7.43 -15.75 17.68
C PRO A 51 -7.86 -14.43 17.02
N ALA A 52 -7.14 -13.95 16.00
CA ALA A 52 -7.46 -12.72 15.30
C ALA A 52 -8.59 -12.86 14.26
N ALA A 53 -9.05 -14.07 13.94
CA ALA A 53 -10.01 -14.31 12.86
C ALA A 53 -11.31 -13.48 13.03
N LEU A 54 -11.90 -13.49 14.23
CA LEU A 54 -13.16 -12.78 14.48
C LEU A 54 -12.98 -11.26 14.43
N GLU A 55 -11.85 -10.73 14.91
CA GLU A 55 -11.54 -9.31 14.85
C GLU A 55 -11.35 -8.84 13.41
N VAL A 56 -10.66 -9.64 12.59
CA VAL A 56 -10.53 -9.40 11.15
C VAL A 56 -11.87 -9.43 10.44
N ALA A 57 -12.78 -10.34 10.81
CA ALA A 57 -14.12 -10.36 10.24
C ALA A 57 -14.89 -9.07 10.55
N ASP A 58 -14.81 -8.60 11.80
CA ASP A 58 -15.44 -7.35 12.22
C ASP A 58 -14.80 -6.13 11.53
N ALA A 59 -13.47 -6.13 11.31
CA ALA A 59 -12.78 -5.10 10.55
C ALA A 59 -13.15 -5.10 9.06
N ALA A 60 -13.24 -6.26 8.43
CA ALA A 60 -13.65 -6.41 7.04
C ALA A 60 -15.09 -5.93 6.81
N ARG A 61 -16.01 -6.20 7.76
CA ARG A 61 -17.38 -5.67 7.72
C ARG A 61 -17.42 -4.15 7.83
N ARG A 62 -16.53 -3.52 8.60
CA ARG A 62 -16.40 -2.04 8.62
C ARG A 62 -15.85 -1.52 7.29
N ALA A 63 -14.83 -2.16 6.74
CA ALA A 63 -14.23 -1.79 5.45
C ALA A 63 -15.21 -1.92 4.29
N PHE A 64 -16.11 -2.91 4.33
CA PHE A 64 -17.19 -3.09 3.34
C PHE A 64 -18.11 -1.86 3.21
N LEU A 65 -18.22 -1.02 4.24
CA LEU A 65 -19.08 0.18 4.25
C LEU A 65 -18.37 1.44 3.74
N VAL A 66 -17.11 1.34 3.30
CA VAL A 66 -16.34 2.47 2.79
C VAL A 66 -16.33 2.43 1.27
N GLU A 67 -16.95 3.44 0.67
CA GLU A 67 -16.96 3.65 -0.77
C GLU A 67 -15.95 4.75 -1.14
N ASP A 68 -14.88 4.36 -1.81
CA ASP A 68 -13.94 5.27 -2.46
C ASP A 68 -13.34 4.53 -3.67
N PRO A 69 -13.30 5.13 -4.87
CA PRO A 69 -12.75 4.46 -6.06
C PRO A 69 -11.27 4.09 -5.92
N ARG A 70 -10.56 4.65 -4.95
CA ARG A 70 -9.15 4.35 -4.67
C ARG A 70 -8.94 3.18 -3.72
N LEU A 71 -10.00 2.64 -3.13
CA LEU A 71 -9.92 1.51 -2.22
C LEU A 71 -10.51 0.29 -2.90
N ILE A 72 -9.76 -0.82 -2.90
CA ILE A 72 -10.27 -2.08 -3.41
C ILE A 72 -11.34 -2.58 -2.44
N PRO A 73 -12.61 -2.70 -2.87
CA PRO A 73 -13.70 -3.00 -1.96
C PRO A 73 -13.65 -4.45 -1.49
N VAL A 74 -14.03 -4.68 -0.23
CA VAL A 74 -14.33 -6.02 0.26
C VAL A 74 -15.57 -6.54 -0.49
N ARG A 75 -15.49 -7.74 -1.05
CA ARG A 75 -16.61 -8.41 -1.73
C ARG A 75 -17.39 -9.33 -0.79
N GLU A 76 -16.67 -10.15 -0.03
CA GLU A 76 -17.27 -11.13 0.87
C GLU A 76 -16.43 -11.30 2.14
N VAL A 77 -17.09 -11.58 3.25
CA VAL A 77 -16.47 -11.95 4.52
C VAL A 77 -17.12 -13.22 5.02
N ARG A 78 -16.32 -14.24 5.29
CA ARG A 78 -16.80 -15.53 5.80
C ARG A 78 -15.97 -15.99 6.98
N VAL A 79 -16.63 -16.50 8.02
CA VAL A 79 -15.99 -17.06 9.21
C VAL A 79 -16.32 -18.55 9.28
N PHE A 80 -15.30 -19.37 9.47
CA PHE A 80 -15.41 -20.80 9.69
C PHE A 80 -15.07 -21.12 11.14
N GLY A 81 -15.87 -21.96 11.79
CA GLY A 81 -15.69 -22.30 13.21
C GLY A 81 -15.94 -21.13 14.15
N ASP A 82 -16.90 -20.24 13.85
CA ASP A 82 -17.27 -19.14 14.75
C ASP A 82 -17.99 -19.70 16.00
N PRO A 83 -17.41 -19.58 17.22
CA PRO A 83 -18.06 -20.03 18.45
C PRO A 83 -19.34 -19.24 18.80
N ARG A 84 -19.57 -18.08 18.18
CA ARG A 84 -20.80 -17.28 18.32
C ARG A 84 -21.98 -17.92 17.56
N GLU A 85 -21.68 -18.66 16.49
CA GLU A 85 -22.69 -19.31 15.63
C GLU A 85 -22.85 -20.81 15.94
N ASP A 86 -21.75 -21.50 16.27
CA ASP A 86 -21.76 -22.90 16.71
C ASP A 86 -21.08 -23.06 18.08
N PRO A 87 -21.84 -23.28 19.17
CA PRO A 87 -21.27 -23.51 20.50
C PRO A 87 -20.27 -24.67 20.58
N ARG A 88 -20.32 -25.64 19.65
CA ARG A 88 -19.33 -26.74 19.58
C ARG A 88 -17.95 -26.26 19.17
N ALA A 89 -17.86 -25.16 18.43
CA ALA A 89 -16.59 -24.53 18.07
C ALA A 89 -15.88 -23.88 19.28
N ALA A 90 -16.58 -23.73 20.42
CA ALA A 90 -15.97 -23.29 21.69
C ALA A 90 -15.44 -24.45 22.56
N ALA A 91 -15.64 -25.71 22.16
CA ALA A 91 -15.21 -26.86 22.96
C ALA A 91 -13.67 -26.97 23.04
N PRO A 92 -13.11 -27.46 24.17
CA PRO A 92 -11.67 -27.73 24.26
C PRO A 92 -11.20 -28.68 23.14
N GLY A 93 -10.16 -28.28 22.41
CA GLY A 93 -9.64 -29.04 21.28
C GLY A 93 -10.39 -28.82 19.96
N ALA A 94 -11.41 -27.98 19.93
CA ALA A 94 -12.03 -27.54 18.68
C ALA A 94 -11.02 -26.79 17.80
N PRO A 95 -11.14 -26.91 16.48
CA PRO A 95 -10.29 -26.19 15.56
C PRO A 95 -10.45 -24.67 15.69
N ALA A 96 -9.34 -23.93 15.64
CA ALA A 96 -9.39 -22.48 15.72
C ALA A 96 -10.21 -21.88 14.54
N PRO A 97 -10.87 -20.73 14.75
CA PRO A 97 -11.65 -20.08 13.70
C PRO A 97 -10.75 -19.60 12.55
N VAL A 98 -11.35 -19.53 11.35
CA VAL A 98 -10.71 -19.00 10.15
C VAL A 98 -11.62 -17.98 9.51
N THR A 99 -11.09 -16.78 9.24
CA THR A 99 -11.78 -15.76 8.47
C THR A 99 -11.20 -15.69 7.07
N ALA A 100 -12.08 -15.72 6.07
CA ALA A 100 -11.78 -15.46 4.68
C ALA A 100 -12.40 -14.12 4.26
N VAL A 101 -11.58 -13.23 3.70
CA VAL A 101 -12.02 -11.94 3.14
C VAL A 101 -11.70 -11.92 1.65
N GLU A 102 -12.73 -11.77 0.82
CA GLU A 102 -12.63 -11.71 -0.64
C GLU A 102 -12.51 -10.27 -1.13
N TYR A 103 -11.62 -10.06 -2.09
CA TYR A 103 -11.45 -8.84 -2.86
C TYR A 103 -11.48 -9.18 -4.36
N PRO A 104 -11.90 -8.25 -5.23
CA PRO A 104 -11.63 -8.38 -6.66
C PRO A 104 -10.13 -8.46 -6.92
N VAL A 105 -9.75 -9.07 -8.04
CA VAL A 105 -8.37 -8.94 -8.53
C VAL A 105 -8.09 -7.44 -8.79
N PRO A 106 -6.98 -6.90 -8.27
CA PRO A 106 -6.59 -5.52 -8.55
C PRO A 106 -6.56 -5.24 -10.05
N PRO A 107 -7.13 -4.12 -10.53
CA PRO A 107 -7.27 -3.85 -11.95
C PRO A 107 -5.97 -3.44 -12.64
N ALA A 108 -4.90 -3.21 -11.86
CA ALA A 108 -3.63 -2.71 -12.33
C ALA A 108 -2.45 -3.45 -11.64
N PRO A 109 -1.21 -3.33 -12.16
CA PRO A 109 -0.02 -3.85 -11.48
C PRO A 109 0.26 -3.12 -10.16
N PRO A 110 0.95 -3.78 -9.20
CA PRO A 110 1.38 -3.12 -7.98
C PRO A 110 2.42 -2.03 -8.28
N LEU A 111 2.45 -0.96 -7.47
CA LEU A 111 3.45 0.11 -7.53
C LEU A 111 4.88 -0.44 -7.50
N ALA A 112 5.10 -1.57 -6.82
CA ALA A 112 6.39 -2.27 -6.81
C ALA A 112 6.89 -2.64 -8.22
N ALA A 113 5.98 -2.98 -9.14
CA ALA A 113 6.33 -3.32 -10.52
C ALA A 113 6.82 -2.10 -11.31
N MET A 114 6.37 -0.89 -10.96
CA MET A 114 6.81 0.34 -11.62
C MET A 114 8.28 0.69 -11.32
N TYR A 115 8.85 0.13 -10.24
CA TYR A 115 10.26 0.35 -9.90
C TYR A 115 11.22 -0.51 -10.71
N ALA A 116 10.72 -1.42 -11.55
CA ALA A 116 11.57 -2.26 -12.41
C ALA A 116 12.43 -1.42 -13.38
N ASP A 117 11.89 -0.29 -13.83
CA ASP A 117 12.56 0.66 -14.74
C ASP A 117 13.33 1.76 -14.00
N GLY A 118 13.45 1.63 -12.66
CA GLY A 118 14.12 2.58 -11.79
C GLY A 118 13.18 3.58 -11.11
N PRO A 119 13.72 4.69 -10.59
CA PRO A 119 12.94 5.69 -9.86
C PRO A 119 11.95 6.43 -10.76
N LEU A 120 10.79 6.74 -10.19
CA LEU A 120 9.72 7.50 -10.85
C LEU A 120 10.10 8.99 -10.94
N ARG A 121 9.46 9.68 -11.88
CA ARG A 121 9.48 11.16 -11.92
C ARG A 121 8.81 11.71 -10.65
N ALA A 122 9.27 12.86 -10.18
CA ALA A 122 8.80 13.45 -8.94
C ALA A 122 7.30 13.76 -8.96
N GLU A 123 6.79 14.21 -10.09
CA GLU A 123 5.38 14.53 -10.31
C GLU A 123 4.52 13.26 -10.30
N THR A 124 5.00 12.18 -10.91
CA THR A 124 4.33 10.87 -10.88
C THR A 124 4.32 10.32 -9.46
N ALA A 125 5.44 10.42 -8.74
CA ALA A 125 5.54 10.00 -7.35
C ALA A 125 4.56 10.80 -6.46
N ARG A 126 4.55 12.14 -6.58
CA ARG A 126 3.60 13.02 -5.86
C ARG A 126 2.16 12.64 -6.16
N SER A 127 1.81 12.43 -7.43
CA SER A 127 0.44 12.10 -7.85
C SER A 127 -0.02 10.75 -7.33
N VAL A 128 0.82 9.70 -7.47
CA VAL A 128 0.49 8.36 -6.94
C VAL A 128 0.31 8.39 -5.42
N ILE A 129 1.23 9.04 -4.69
CA ILE A 129 1.17 9.10 -3.23
C ILE A 129 0.03 10.00 -2.75
N GLY A 130 -0.22 11.11 -3.44
CA GLY A 130 -1.35 12.01 -3.16
C GLY A 130 -2.70 11.31 -3.33
N GLU A 131 -2.91 10.61 -4.45
CA GLU A 131 -4.11 9.79 -4.66
C GLU A 131 -4.24 8.70 -3.58
N THR A 132 -3.17 7.96 -3.30
CA THR A 132 -3.16 6.94 -2.23
C THR A 132 -3.57 7.55 -0.89
N ALA A 133 -2.98 8.69 -0.53
CA ALA A 133 -3.24 9.41 0.71
C ALA A 133 -4.70 9.89 0.78
N ALA A 134 -5.26 10.38 -0.33
CA ALA A 134 -6.67 10.80 -0.40
C ALA A 134 -7.63 9.64 -0.11
N GLY A 135 -7.39 8.46 -0.71
CA GLY A 135 -8.19 7.25 -0.43
C GLY A 135 -8.08 6.80 1.03
N LEU A 136 -6.87 6.84 1.59
CA LEU A 136 -6.64 6.52 3.00
C LEU A 136 -7.26 7.55 3.96
N ASP A 137 -7.30 8.84 3.60
CA ASP A 137 -8.01 9.85 4.40
C ASP A 137 -9.54 9.61 4.38
N THR A 138 -10.11 9.15 3.27
CA THR A 138 -11.52 8.70 3.21
C THR A 138 -11.77 7.53 4.17
N ALA A 139 -10.92 6.50 4.13
CA ALA A 139 -11.00 5.37 5.07
C ALA A 139 -10.87 5.81 6.53
N ARG A 140 -9.91 6.70 6.82
CA ARG A 140 -9.66 7.25 8.15
C ARG A 140 -10.86 8.01 8.71
N ARG A 141 -11.61 8.75 7.89
CA ARG A 141 -12.86 9.41 8.30
C ARG A 141 -13.93 8.42 8.77
N ARG A 142 -13.81 7.13 8.41
CA ARG A 142 -14.66 6.03 8.87
C ARG A 142 -14.02 5.19 9.98
N GLY A 143 -12.93 5.67 10.57
CA GLY A 143 -12.21 4.98 11.65
C GLY A 143 -11.34 3.82 11.17
N ILE A 144 -11.01 3.76 9.87
CA ILE A 144 -10.20 2.69 9.28
C ILE A 144 -8.80 3.22 8.97
N ARG A 145 -7.77 2.52 9.45
CA ARG A 145 -6.35 2.82 9.22
C ARG A 145 -5.71 1.63 8.51
N HIS A 146 -4.79 1.86 7.58
CA HIS A 146 -4.24 0.76 6.77
C HIS A 146 -3.22 -0.08 7.56
N GLN A 147 -2.27 0.58 8.22
CA GLN A 147 -1.22 0.06 9.12
C GLN A 147 -0.24 -0.98 8.56
N HIS A 148 -0.47 -1.50 7.35
CA HIS A 148 0.40 -2.45 6.65
C HIS A 148 0.75 -2.00 5.23
N LEU A 149 0.77 -0.68 4.98
CA LEU A 149 0.91 -0.14 3.62
C LEU A 149 2.32 -0.39 3.08
N ASP A 150 2.41 -0.95 1.88
CA ASP A 150 3.66 -1.07 1.12
C ASP A 150 3.40 -1.00 -0.40
N SER A 151 4.48 -1.06 -1.18
CA SER A 151 4.40 -0.93 -2.64
C SER A 151 3.68 -2.08 -3.34
N ASN A 152 3.37 -3.18 -2.65
CA ASN A 152 2.60 -4.30 -3.19
C ASN A 152 1.11 -4.23 -2.87
N ARG A 153 0.68 -3.26 -2.05
CA ARG A 153 -0.73 -3.00 -1.73
C ARG A 153 -1.30 -1.75 -2.41
N VAL A 154 -0.45 -0.98 -3.08
CA VAL A 154 -0.84 0.12 -3.95
C VAL A 154 -0.74 -0.38 -5.39
N PHE A 155 -1.79 -0.19 -6.18
CA PHE A 155 -1.87 -0.59 -7.58
C PHE A 155 -2.13 0.65 -8.42
N VAL A 156 -1.40 0.80 -9.53
CA VAL A 156 -1.41 2.03 -10.32
C VAL A 156 -1.68 1.67 -11.77
N ASP A 157 -2.75 2.23 -12.33
CA ASP A 157 -2.98 2.24 -13.76
C ASP A 157 -2.51 3.59 -14.32
N PRO A 158 -1.30 3.65 -14.90
CA PRO A 158 -0.80 4.90 -15.45
C PRO A 158 -1.60 5.37 -16.68
N ALA A 159 -2.26 4.47 -17.42
CA ALA A 159 -3.01 4.84 -18.62
C ALA A 159 -4.39 5.42 -18.27
N ALA A 160 -5.09 4.79 -17.32
CA ALA A 160 -6.38 5.28 -16.83
C ALA A 160 -6.26 6.37 -15.76
N GLY A 161 -5.08 6.54 -15.19
CA GLY A 161 -4.84 7.57 -14.19
C GLY A 161 -5.31 7.23 -12.78
N THR A 162 -5.44 5.94 -12.47
CA THR A 162 -6.11 5.50 -11.25
C THR A 162 -5.15 4.80 -10.30
N VAL A 163 -5.41 4.96 -9.00
CA VAL A 163 -4.70 4.29 -7.92
C VAL A 163 -5.70 3.50 -7.11
N HIS A 164 -5.33 2.28 -6.71
CA HIS A 164 -6.15 1.37 -5.91
C HIS A 164 -5.34 0.83 -4.72
N VAL A 165 -5.94 0.78 -3.54
CA VAL A 165 -5.31 0.31 -2.30
C VAL A 165 -6.01 -0.94 -1.79
N LEU A 166 -5.26 -2.02 -1.59
CA LEU A 166 -5.77 -3.30 -1.11
C LEU A 166 -5.72 -3.39 0.41
N GLY A 167 -6.82 -3.88 1.02
CA GLY A 167 -6.79 -4.39 2.39
C GLY A 167 -6.82 -3.33 3.50
N ALA A 168 -7.28 -2.11 3.21
CA ALA A 168 -7.33 -1.01 4.17
C ALA A 168 -8.04 -1.41 5.48
N GLY A 169 -7.27 -1.50 6.56
CA GLY A 169 -7.70 -1.80 7.93
C GLY A 169 -8.18 -3.22 8.21
N VAL A 170 -8.15 -4.10 7.22
CA VAL A 170 -8.52 -5.51 7.40
C VAL A 170 -7.31 -6.34 7.84
N GLU A 171 -6.18 -6.18 7.15
CA GLU A 171 -4.95 -6.88 7.52
C GLU A 171 -4.40 -6.40 8.87
N ALA A 172 -4.63 -5.12 9.21
CA ALA A 172 -4.25 -4.55 10.48
C ALA A 172 -4.86 -5.27 11.69
N ALA A 173 -6.12 -5.68 11.58
CA ALA A 173 -6.82 -6.43 12.63
C ALA A 173 -6.26 -7.83 12.86
N ALA A 174 -5.39 -8.34 11.97
CA ALA A 174 -4.70 -9.61 12.18
C ALA A 174 -3.47 -9.47 13.11
N ALA A 175 -2.96 -8.24 13.30
CA ALA A 175 -1.90 -7.96 14.25
C ALA A 175 -2.50 -7.77 15.64
N LEU A 176 -2.31 -8.75 16.53
CA LEU A 176 -2.80 -8.71 17.93
C LEU A 176 -2.03 -7.70 18.81
N GLU A 177 -1.06 -6.99 18.25
CA GLU A 177 -0.27 -5.99 18.98
C GLU A 177 -1.04 -4.68 19.08
N THR A 178 -1.47 -4.31 20.29
CA THR A 178 -2.00 -2.98 20.57
C THR A 178 -0.87 -1.96 20.55
N ALA A 179 -0.57 -1.38 19.39
CA ALA A 179 0.20 -0.14 19.35
C ALA A 179 -0.59 0.97 20.06
N ALA A 180 0.09 1.85 20.79
CA ALA A 180 -0.56 3.00 21.43
C ALA A 180 -1.32 3.82 20.38
N GLU A 181 -2.55 4.26 20.69
CA GLU A 181 -3.43 4.93 19.72
C GLU A 181 -2.80 6.15 19.01
N GLN A 182 -1.86 6.83 19.68
CA GLN A 182 -1.09 7.98 19.17
C GLN A 182 -0.14 7.59 18.01
N ASP A 183 0.42 6.38 18.02
CA ASP A 183 1.44 5.91 17.07
C ASP A 183 0.82 5.41 15.75
N THR A 184 -0.45 4.99 15.82
CA THR A 184 -1.11 4.30 14.69
C THR A 184 -1.56 5.21 13.56
N GLY A 185 -1.82 6.50 13.82
CA GLY A 185 -2.13 7.48 12.76
C GLY A 185 -0.87 7.91 11.99
N PHE A 186 0.24 8.08 12.71
CA PHE A 186 1.53 8.42 12.13
C PHE A 186 2.09 7.29 11.27
N ARG A 187 1.85 6.02 11.64
CA ARG A 187 2.30 4.85 10.86
C ARG A 187 1.88 4.90 9.38
N ASP A 188 0.63 5.26 9.07
CA ASP A 188 0.18 5.36 7.68
C ASP A 188 0.85 6.53 6.95
N THR A 189 1.03 7.67 7.62
CA THR A 189 1.76 8.83 7.10
C THR A 189 3.21 8.48 6.79
N ALA A 190 3.92 7.86 7.73
CA ALA A 190 5.30 7.41 7.56
C ALA A 190 5.43 6.37 6.45
N ALA A 191 4.47 5.44 6.32
CA ALA A 191 4.47 4.46 5.24
C ALA A 191 4.28 5.12 3.86
N LEU A 192 3.37 6.09 3.74
CA LEU A 192 3.18 6.86 2.50
C LEU A 192 4.43 7.64 2.13
N VAL A 193 5.10 8.30 3.09
CA VAL A 193 6.35 9.02 2.81
C VAL A 193 7.51 8.06 2.52
N ALA A 194 7.56 6.88 3.13
CA ALA A 194 8.52 5.84 2.76
C ALA A 194 8.30 5.34 1.32
N LEU A 195 7.05 5.27 0.85
CA LEU A 195 6.73 4.97 -0.54
C LEU A 195 7.10 6.11 -1.48
N LEU A 196 6.87 7.37 -1.08
CA LEU A 196 7.33 8.55 -1.83
C LEU A 196 8.85 8.53 -1.99
N TYR A 197 9.59 8.34 -0.89
CA TYR A 197 11.04 8.22 -0.92
C TYR A 197 11.50 7.09 -1.84
N LYS A 198 10.86 5.92 -1.76
CA LYS A 198 11.18 4.80 -2.65
C LYS A 198 10.85 5.11 -4.11
N ALA A 199 9.76 5.82 -4.38
CA ALA A 199 9.42 6.24 -5.72
C ALA A 199 10.46 7.21 -6.30
N LEU A 200 10.94 8.17 -5.51
CA LEU A 200 11.94 9.15 -5.92
C LEU A 200 13.34 8.55 -6.08
N THR A 201 13.70 7.55 -5.27
CA THR A 201 15.09 7.05 -5.19
C THR A 201 15.27 5.63 -5.74
N GLY A 202 14.18 4.90 -5.99
CA GLY A 202 14.19 3.48 -6.32
C GLY A 202 14.52 2.56 -5.13
N SER A 203 14.89 3.11 -3.98
CA SER A 203 15.39 2.36 -2.82
C SER A 203 14.50 2.59 -1.59
N ARG A 204 14.37 1.56 -0.74
CA ARG A 204 13.69 1.74 0.55
C ARG A 204 14.49 2.71 1.45
N PRO A 205 13.83 3.51 2.29
CA PRO A 205 14.54 4.31 3.27
C PRO A 205 15.28 3.38 4.26
N VAL A 206 16.59 3.59 4.40
CA VAL A 206 17.46 2.86 5.32
C VAL A 206 18.25 3.89 6.10
N ARG A 207 18.25 3.77 7.43
CA ARG A 207 19.04 4.65 8.31
C ARG A 207 20.53 4.38 8.10
N GLY A 208 21.30 5.46 7.91
CA GLY A 208 22.75 5.44 7.81
C GLY A 208 23.43 5.24 9.16
N GLN A 209 24.76 5.39 9.16
CA GLN A 209 25.58 5.23 10.37
C GLN A 209 25.31 6.32 11.43
N ASP A 210 24.86 7.49 10.99
CA ASP A 210 24.39 8.60 11.82
C ASP A 210 22.99 8.38 12.40
N GLY A 211 22.34 7.26 12.06
CA GLY A 211 20.96 6.96 12.48
C GLY A 211 19.90 7.68 11.66
N LEU A 212 20.28 8.41 10.61
CA LEU A 212 19.36 9.19 9.78
C LEU A 212 19.17 8.54 8.41
N VAL A 213 17.96 8.63 7.87
CA VAL A 213 17.70 8.35 6.47
C VAL A 213 18.31 9.47 5.62
N PRO A 214 19.17 9.16 4.63
CA PRO A 214 19.70 10.17 3.73
C PRO A 214 18.59 10.93 3.00
N ARG A 215 18.80 12.20 2.68
CA ARG A 215 17.88 12.97 1.84
C ARG A 215 17.68 12.31 0.47
N ALA A 216 16.46 12.36 -0.05
CA ALA A 216 16.11 11.75 -1.34
C ALA A 216 16.93 12.37 -2.48
N SER A 217 17.17 13.68 -2.44
CA SER A 217 18.02 14.42 -3.39
C SER A 217 19.47 13.92 -3.46
N ARG A 218 19.98 13.26 -2.41
CA ARG A 218 21.35 12.69 -2.40
C ARG A 218 21.43 11.30 -3.02
N ILE A 219 20.30 10.61 -3.14
CA ILE A 219 20.22 9.21 -3.56
C ILE A 219 19.58 9.09 -4.95
N SER A 220 18.59 9.93 -5.23
CA SER A 220 17.88 9.95 -6.50
C SER A 220 18.83 10.26 -7.66
N PRO A 221 18.77 9.51 -8.77
CA PRO A 221 19.47 9.84 -10.00
C PRO A 221 18.80 10.97 -10.80
N ARG A 222 17.62 11.45 -10.35
CA ARG A 222 16.83 12.54 -10.95
C ARG A 222 16.75 13.71 -9.98
N THR A 223 16.53 14.91 -10.49
CA THR A 223 16.23 16.10 -9.68
C THR A 223 15.00 15.84 -8.80
N VAL A 224 15.13 16.08 -7.49
CA VAL A 224 14.04 15.99 -6.52
C VAL A 224 13.62 17.42 -6.15
N PRO A 225 12.34 17.80 -6.31
CA PRO A 225 11.81 19.07 -5.82
C PRO A 225 12.08 19.26 -4.33
N ASP A 226 12.50 20.46 -3.94
CA ASP A 226 12.92 20.79 -2.56
C ASP A 226 11.83 20.46 -1.53
N ASP A 227 10.56 20.73 -1.86
CA ASP A 227 9.42 20.45 -0.98
C ASP A 227 9.24 18.95 -0.71
N LEU A 228 9.41 18.10 -1.73
CA LEU A 228 9.36 16.63 -1.56
C LEU A 228 10.58 16.09 -0.81
N ASP A 229 11.76 16.67 -1.04
CA ASP A 229 12.98 16.28 -0.32
C ASP A 229 12.88 16.64 1.17
N VAL A 230 12.42 17.85 1.47
CA VAL A 230 12.15 18.32 2.84
C VAL A 230 11.06 17.49 3.51
N LEU A 231 9.96 17.18 2.82
CA LEU A 231 8.90 16.34 3.36
C LEU A 231 9.41 14.93 3.73
N CYS A 232 10.23 14.32 2.87
CA CYS A 232 10.84 13.03 3.16
C CYS A 232 11.77 13.10 4.37
N ASP A 233 12.63 14.12 4.45
CA ASP A 233 13.53 14.32 5.59
C ASP A 233 12.76 14.52 6.91
N LEU A 234 11.77 15.41 6.92
CA LEU A 234 10.96 15.72 8.10
C LEU A 234 10.29 14.49 8.69
N VAL A 235 9.60 13.69 7.87
CA VAL A 235 8.81 12.55 8.36
C VAL A 235 9.67 11.32 8.65
N LEU A 236 10.69 11.03 7.82
CA LEU A 236 11.51 9.81 8.02
C LEU A 236 12.56 9.96 9.12
N ASN A 237 13.03 11.19 9.35
CA ASN A 237 13.99 11.51 10.41
C ASN A 237 13.36 12.16 11.64
N GLU A 238 12.05 12.45 11.61
CA GLU A 238 11.34 13.17 12.67
C GLU A 238 12.09 14.47 13.05
N SER A 239 12.61 15.17 12.03
CA SER A 239 13.63 16.21 12.18
C SER A 239 13.09 17.61 12.48
N GLY A 240 11.77 17.78 12.60
CA GLY A 240 11.14 19.07 12.88
C GLY A 240 9.82 18.96 13.65
N GLU A 241 9.46 20.06 14.34
CA GLU A 241 8.24 20.15 15.14
C GLU A 241 6.95 20.27 14.30
N ALA A 242 7.08 20.76 13.06
CA ALA A 242 5.98 20.97 12.12
C ALA A 242 6.08 19.97 10.95
N MET A 243 5.84 18.68 11.23
CA MET A 243 5.71 17.64 10.21
C MET A 243 4.27 17.13 10.12
N PRO A 244 3.82 16.62 8.96
CA PRO A 244 2.51 15.99 8.87
C PRO A 244 2.49 14.74 9.73
N VAL A 245 1.60 14.72 10.74
CA VAL A 245 1.43 13.58 11.65
C VAL A 245 0.22 12.72 11.29
N THR A 246 -0.66 13.23 10.42
CA THR A 246 -1.79 12.49 9.87
C THR A 246 -1.78 12.43 8.35
N VAL A 247 -2.46 11.43 7.79
CA VAL A 247 -2.69 11.30 6.34
C VAL A 247 -3.35 12.55 5.75
N ARG A 248 -4.21 13.24 6.52
CA ARG A 248 -4.86 14.49 6.09
C ARG A 248 -3.84 15.62 5.93
N ASP A 249 -2.90 15.72 6.88
CA ASP A 249 -1.84 16.72 6.80
C ASP A 249 -0.98 16.45 5.58
N LEU A 250 -0.63 15.17 5.34
CA LEU A 250 0.13 14.77 4.17
C LEU A 250 -0.59 15.08 2.84
N VAL A 251 -1.91 14.88 2.76
CA VAL A 251 -2.71 15.32 1.60
C VAL A 251 -2.59 16.83 1.38
N THR A 252 -2.53 17.61 2.45
CA THR A 252 -2.38 19.08 2.37
C THR A 252 -0.99 19.45 1.85
N GLU A 253 0.07 18.81 2.36
CA GLU A 253 1.46 19.05 1.94
C GLU A 253 1.72 18.64 0.48
N LEU A 254 1.12 17.55 0.00
CA LEU A 254 1.31 17.08 -1.37
C LEU A 254 0.51 17.90 -2.39
N SER A 255 -0.55 18.60 -1.96
CA SER A 255 -1.47 19.30 -2.83
C SER A 255 -0.90 20.63 -3.38
N PRO A 256 -1.18 21.00 -4.64
CA PRO A 256 -1.91 20.21 -5.64
C PRO A 256 -1.00 19.20 -6.34
N TRP A 257 -1.57 18.09 -6.79
CA TRP A 257 -0.92 17.16 -7.73
C TRP A 257 -1.75 17.03 -9.01
N GLN A 258 -1.10 16.53 -10.07
CA GLN A 258 -1.73 16.33 -11.37
C GLN A 258 -2.43 14.97 -11.44
N SER A 259 -3.36 14.81 -12.38
CA SER A 259 -3.89 13.49 -12.70
C SER A 259 -2.82 12.62 -13.37
N ILE A 260 -2.89 11.31 -13.12
CA ILE A 260 -2.06 10.32 -13.81
C ILE A 260 -2.74 10.03 -15.19
N PRO A 261 -2.02 9.75 -16.29
CA PRO A 261 -0.58 9.88 -16.45
C PRO A 261 -0.16 11.35 -16.39
N VAL A 262 0.92 11.61 -15.65
CA VAL A 262 1.60 12.90 -15.68
C VAL A 262 2.18 13.07 -17.08
N THR A 263 1.69 14.02 -17.86
CA THR A 263 2.22 14.34 -19.18
C THR A 263 3.62 14.94 -19.08
N LEU A 264 4.53 14.54 -19.98
CA LEU A 264 5.95 14.92 -20.03
C LEU A 264 6.22 16.44 -19.96
N GLU A 265 5.27 17.26 -20.36
CA GLU A 265 5.40 18.73 -20.38
C GLU A 265 5.53 19.35 -18.99
N ALA A 266 5.33 18.57 -17.93
CA ALA A 266 5.24 19.10 -16.58
C ALA A 266 6.56 19.17 -15.79
N PHE A 267 7.71 18.63 -16.23
CA PHE A 267 9.09 19.03 -15.84
C PHE A 267 10.13 18.02 -16.41
N ASP A 268 10.82 18.41 -17.48
CA ASP A 268 12.16 17.93 -17.88
C ASP A 268 12.92 19.10 -18.54
N ALA A 269 12.81 20.32 -17.97
CA ALA A 269 13.54 21.46 -18.52
C ALA A 269 15.06 21.33 -18.32
N ASP A 270 15.48 20.71 -17.20
CA ASP A 270 16.90 20.62 -16.84
C ASP A 270 17.62 19.45 -17.53
N ASP A 271 16.97 18.31 -17.77
CA ASP A 271 17.54 17.21 -18.56
C ASP A 271 17.69 17.59 -20.04
N ALA A 272 16.74 18.38 -20.59
CA ALA A 272 16.85 18.94 -21.93
C ALA A 272 17.96 20.00 -22.04
N ALA A 273 18.15 20.82 -21.01
CA ALA A 273 19.23 21.82 -20.97
C ALA A 273 20.61 21.17 -20.82
N ALA A 274 20.75 20.10 -20.03
CA ALA A 274 21.99 19.34 -19.91
C ALA A 274 22.34 18.58 -21.21
N ALA A 275 21.35 18.00 -21.88
CA ALA A 275 21.53 17.37 -23.20
C ALA A 275 21.86 18.40 -24.31
N ALA A 276 21.24 19.58 -24.29
CA ALA A 276 21.54 20.67 -25.23
C ALA A 276 22.94 21.27 -24.99
N ALA A 277 23.36 21.42 -23.73
CA ALA A 277 24.70 21.89 -23.39
C ALA A 277 25.78 20.89 -23.85
N GLY A 278 25.53 19.58 -23.72
CA GLY A 278 26.43 18.52 -24.20
C GLY A 278 26.53 18.39 -25.71
N THR A 279 25.54 18.86 -26.48
CA THR A 279 25.51 18.78 -27.96
C THR A 279 26.12 20.02 -28.63
N SER A 280 26.43 21.08 -27.85
CA SER A 280 27.01 22.34 -28.37
C SER A 280 28.54 22.37 -28.43
N ALA A 281 29.21 21.27 -28.06
CA ALA A 281 30.66 21.14 -28.17
C ALA A 281 31.05 20.46 -29.50
N ASP A 282 31.47 21.32 -30.44
CA ASP A 282 32.29 21.11 -31.63
C ASP A 282 31.56 20.88 -32.98
N PRO A 283 31.72 21.81 -33.93
CA PRO A 283 32.69 21.53 -35.00
C PRO A 283 33.51 22.75 -35.40
N ALA A 284 34.78 22.79 -34.99
CA ALA A 284 35.79 23.64 -35.61
C ALA A 284 37.15 22.95 -35.58
N ALA A 285 37.37 22.04 -36.52
CA ALA A 285 38.70 21.70 -36.98
C ALA A 285 38.77 21.76 -38.52
N VAL A 286 39.88 22.34 -38.99
CA VAL A 286 40.45 22.42 -40.35
C VAL A 286 40.04 23.69 -41.13
N PRO A 287 40.99 24.42 -41.75
CA PRO A 287 42.35 24.02 -42.15
C PRO A 287 43.52 24.63 -41.40
#